data_AF-A0AAX6NRB7-F1
#
_entry.id   AF-A0AAX6NRB7-F1
#
_cell.length_a   1.000
_cell.length_b   1.000
_cell.length_c   1.000
_cell.angle_alpha   90.00
_cell.angle_beta   90.00
_cell.angle_gamma   90.00
#
_symmetry.space_group_name_H-M   'P 1'
#
loop_
_entity.id
_entity.type
_entity.pdbx_description
1 polymer ?
#
loop_
_entity_poly.entity_id
_entity_poly.type
_entity_poly.pdbx_seq_one_letter_code
_entity_poly.pdbx_strand_id
1 'polypeptide(L)'
;MLQRGLRWLVGCRHAAPLLRALAGHQAPAWTPVQPISVSSSKHTQSDKKDYSLPNTSWSPRMVALYNELMEKTADGLWTRIPGYWRSVHILKEASLARIAEVVPVQTTEDGSRLFLRIAEVQGLEGLGFEHAIFHNDSEKKCVCLFQPGPLLEGLPGIIHGGALGTMIDTTLFMTAYLSANAVFTGTMTITFKSPITLGSVVRLEARITGTEGRKVFLSCEAQSSDKSTLYAEASAIFFQMK
;
A
#
# COMPACT_ATOMS: atom_id res chain seq x y z
N MET A 1 12.94 37.30 3.99
CA MET A 1 12.55 37.43 2.57
C MET A 1 11.58 36.31 2.22
N LEU A 2 10.32 36.47 2.63
CA LEU A 2 9.20 35.59 2.30
C LEU A 2 8.17 36.49 1.63
N GLN A 3 8.04 36.39 0.30
CA GLN A 3 6.88 36.79 -0.51
C GLN A 3 7.31 36.77 -1.98
N ARG A 4 6.96 35.69 -2.68
CA ARG A 4 6.73 35.64 -4.14
C ARG A 4 6.31 34.22 -4.51
N GLY A 5 5.01 34.03 -4.69
CA GLY A 5 4.50 32.74 -5.16
C GLY A 5 3.02 32.49 -4.87
N LEU A 6 2.14 33.50 -5.03
CA LEU A 6 0.70 33.24 -5.08
C LEU A 6 0.00 34.34 -5.91
N ARG A 7 0.14 34.25 -7.23
CA ARG A 7 -0.68 34.97 -8.21
C ARG A 7 -0.93 34.06 -9.42
N TRP A 8 -1.74 33.02 -9.22
CA TRP A 8 -2.47 32.34 -10.28
C TRP A 8 -3.70 31.69 -9.63
N LEU A 9 -4.76 32.48 -9.44
CA LEU A 9 -6.15 32.03 -9.19
C LEU A 9 -7.09 33.25 -9.12
N VAL A 10 -7.08 34.08 -10.15
CA VAL A 10 -8.16 35.06 -10.38
C VAL A 10 -8.56 34.96 -11.84
N GLY A 11 -9.62 34.19 -12.12
CA GLY A 11 -10.09 34.03 -13.48
C GLY A 11 -11.21 33.03 -13.77
N CYS A 12 -11.87 32.40 -12.80
CA CYS A 12 -13.03 31.56 -13.09
C CYS A 12 -14.34 32.33 -12.91
N ARG A 13 -14.69 33.16 -13.90
CA ARG A 13 -16.01 33.83 -14.01
C ARG A 13 -17.18 32.90 -14.39
N HIS A 14 -17.08 31.60 -14.11
CA HIS A 14 -18.14 30.61 -14.43
C HIS A 14 -18.80 29.97 -13.20
N ALA A 15 -18.45 30.35 -11.97
CA ALA A 15 -19.05 29.76 -10.76
C ALA A 15 -20.35 30.44 -10.27
N ALA A 16 -20.69 31.63 -10.77
CA ALA A 16 -21.84 32.39 -10.29
C ALA A 16 -23.23 31.87 -10.73
N PRO A 17 -23.43 31.25 -11.91
CA PRO A 17 -24.75 30.75 -12.29
C PRO A 17 -25.17 29.47 -11.55
N LEU A 18 -24.20 28.64 -11.13
CA LEU A 18 -24.44 27.37 -10.45
C LEU A 18 -24.92 27.53 -9.00
N LEU A 19 -24.53 28.62 -8.33
CA LEU A 19 -24.94 28.90 -6.94
C LEU A 19 -26.37 29.45 -6.83
N ARG A 20 -26.96 29.98 -7.90
CA ARG A 20 -28.36 30.47 -7.90
C ARG A 20 -29.40 29.39 -8.22
N ALA A 21 -29.00 28.25 -8.78
CA ALA A 21 -29.91 27.12 -9.04
C ALA A 21 -30.21 26.28 -7.77
N LEU A 22 -29.37 26.40 -6.73
CA LEU A 22 -29.48 25.60 -5.50
C LEU A 22 -30.27 26.29 -4.36
N ALA A 23 -30.71 27.53 -4.55
CA ALA A 23 -31.40 28.31 -3.49
C ALA A 23 -32.94 28.20 -3.53
N GLY A 24 -33.52 27.39 -4.41
CA GLY A 24 -34.98 27.33 -4.64
C GLY A 24 -35.65 25.97 -4.41
N HIS A 25 -34.93 24.94 -3.97
CA HIS A 25 -35.50 23.61 -3.74
C HIS A 25 -35.62 23.33 -2.24
N GLN A 26 -36.85 23.24 -1.74
CA GLN A 26 -37.09 22.61 -0.43
C GLN A 26 -36.52 21.19 -0.47
N ALA A 27 -35.68 20.86 0.51
CA ALA A 27 -35.18 19.51 0.68
C ALA A 27 -36.37 18.56 0.89
N PRO A 28 -36.45 17.43 0.16
CA PRO A 28 -37.50 16.45 0.43
C PRO A 28 -37.32 15.91 1.85
N ALA A 29 -38.44 15.65 2.53
CA ALA A 29 -38.45 15.05 3.85
C ALA A 29 -37.63 13.75 3.83
N TRP A 30 -36.69 13.63 4.77
CA TRP A 30 -35.89 12.43 4.96
C TRP A 30 -36.81 11.25 5.29
N THR A 31 -37.08 10.40 4.30
CA THR A 31 -37.64 9.07 4.55
C THR A 31 -36.53 8.18 5.11
N PRO A 32 -36.73 7.49 6.25
CA PRO A 32 -35.76 6.52 6.74
C PRO A 32 -35.51 5.47 5.65
N VAL A 33 -34.26 5.38 5.20
CA VAL A 33 -33.82 4.32 4.28
C VAL A 33 -34.03 2.99 5.01
N GLN A 34 -34.76 2.07 4.40
CA GLN A 34 -34.89 0.70 4.91
C GLN A 34 -33.47 0.13 5.12
N PRO A 35 -33.18 -0.51 6.26
CA PRO A 35 -31.89 -1.15 6.47
C PRO A 35 -31.64 -2.09 5.29
N ILE A 36 -30.55 -1.85 4.56
CA ILE A 36 -30.10 -2.81 3.56
C ILE A 36 -29.84 -4.09 4.34
N SER A 37 -30.67 -5.10 4.11
CA SER A 37 -30.37 -6.47 4.53
C SER A 37 -29.13 -6.88 3.75
N VAL A 38 -27.97 -6.71 4.39
CA VAL A 38 -26.74 -7.34 3.92
C VAL A 38 -26.94 -8.82 4.23
N SER A 39 -27.45 -9.55 3.23
CA SER A 39 -27.31 -10.99 3.21
C SER A 39 -25.84 -11.29 3.50
N SER A 40 -25.59 -12.00 4.60
CA SER A 40 -24.29 -12.58 4.92
C SER A 40 -23.95 -13.56 3.80
N SER A 41 -23.45 -13.03 2.68
CA SER A 41 -22.77 -13.81 1.67
C SER A 41 -21.61 -14.47 2.39
N LYS A 42 -21.71 -15.78 2.59
CA LYS A 42 -20.58 -16.64 2.95
C LYS A 42 -19.59 -16.60 1.79
N HIS A 43 -18.90 -15.49 1.60
CA HIS A 43 -17.75 -15.37 0.73
C HIS A 43 -16.57 -15.98 1.49
N THR A 44 -16.57 -17.30 1.60
CA THR A 44 -15.35 -18.05 1.93
C THR A 44 -14.46 -18.01 0.69
N GLN A 45 -13.85 -16.85 0.43
CA GLN A 45 -12.73 -16.74 -0.49
C GLN A 45 -11.62 -17.60 0.11
N SER A 46 -11.09 -18.53 -0.68
CA SER A 46 -10.07 -19.47 -0.22
C SER A 46 -8.89 -18.72 0.40
N ASP A 47 -8.65 -18.94 1.70
CA ASP A 47 -7.52 -18.42 2.49
C ASP A 47 -6.14 -18.80 1.92
N LYS A 48 -6.09 -19.51 0.78
CA LYS A 48 -4.87 -20.02 0.14
C LYS A 48 -4.51 -19.34 -1.18
N LYS A 49 -5.30 -18.37 -1.69
CA LYS A 49 -4.91 -17.64 -2.92
C LYS A 49 -3.67 -16.78 -2.63
N ASP A 50 -2.64 -16.93 -3.46
CA ASP A 50 -1.48 -16.04 -3.51
C ASP A 50 -1.78 -14.90 -4.49
N TYR A 51 -1.96 -13.69 -3.95
CA TYR A 51 -2.27 -12.47 -4.70
C TYR A 51 -1.03 -11.76 -5.22
N SER A 52 0.17 -12.25 -4.91
CA SER A 52 1.45 -11.70 -5.40
C SER A 52 2.00 -12.51 -6.58
N LEU A 53 1.11 -13.06 -7.41
CA LEU A 53 1.42 -13.76 -8.66
C LEU A 53 0.90 -12.94 -9.85
N PRO A 54 1.56 -13.03 -11.02
CA PRO A 54 1.08 -12.39 -12.23
C PRO A 54 -0.37 -12.75 -12.56
N ASN A 55 -1.15 -11.73 -12.91
CA ASN A 55 -2.53 -11.88 -13.36
C ASN A 55 -2.76 -10.99 -14.62
N THR A 56 -3.96 -11.05 -15.18
CA THR A 56 -4.28 -10.37 -16.45
C THR A 56 -4.21 -8.84 -16.38
N SER A 57 -4.21 -8.26 -15.18
CA SER A 57 -4.10 -6.80 -14.99
C SER A 57 -2.66 -6.27 -14.96
N TRP A 58 -1.67 -7.15 -14.78
CA TRP A 58 -0.27 -6.72 -14.72
C TRP A 58 0.20 -6.27 -16.09
N SER A 59 0.82 -5.08 -16.15
CA SER A 59 1.42 -4.61 -17.39
C SER A 59 2.57 -5.54 -17.81
N PRO A 60 2.90 -5.58 -19.13
CA PRO A 60 4.08 -6.33 -19.60
C PRO A 60 5.37 -5.94 -18.86
N ARG A 61 5.50 -4.67 -18.46
CA ARG A 61 6.64 -4.20 -17.69
C ARG A 61 6.69 -4.80 -16.28
N MET A 62 5.53 -4.91 -15.61
CA MET A 62 5.45 -5.51 -14.28
C MET A 62 5.81 -7.00 -14.32
N VAL A 63 5.27 -7.73 -15.30
CA VAL A 63 5.58 -9.15 -15.52
C VAL A 63 7.07 -9.36 -15.82
N ALA A 64 7.65 -8.53 -16.68
CA ALA A 64 9.08 -8.63 -17.02
C ALA A 64 9.98 -8.45 -15.78
N LEU A 65 9.72 -7.41 -14.96
CA LEU A 65 10.48 -7.16 -13.73
C LEU A 65 10.27 -8.26 -12.68
N TYR A 66 9.05 -8.80 -12.59
CA TYR A 66 8.76 -9.93 -11.71
C TYR A 66 9.60 -11.15 -12.10
N ASN A 67 9.67 -11.48 -13.38
CA ASN A 67 10.47 -12.60 -13.88
C ASN A 67 11.98 -12.39 -13.62
N GLU A 68 12.50 -11.17 -13.82
CA GLU A 68 13.89 -10.83 -13.49
C GLU A 68 14.20 -11.06 -11.99
N LEU A 69 13.27 -10.69 -11.09
CA LEU A 69 13.44 -10.94 -9.66
C LEU A 69 13.25 -12.42 -9.30
N MET A 70 12.39 -13.14 -10.02
CA MET A 70 12.25 -14.60 -9.85
C MET A 70 13.54 -15.34 -10.23
N GLU A 71 14.23 -14.94 -11.29
CA GLU A 71 15.54 -15.52 -11.63
C GLU A 71 16.55 -15.40 -10.49
N LYS A 72 16.52 -14.28 -9.75
CA LYS A 72 17.38 -14.07 -8.57
C LYS A 72 17.06 -14.99 -7.40
N THR A 73 15.91 -15.68 -7.41
CA THR A 73 15.57 -16.65 -6.36
C THR A 73 16.22 -18.02 -6.57
N ALA A 74 16.84 -18.25 -7.73
CA ALA A 74 17.39 -19.56 -8.10
C ALA A 74 18.53 -20.05 -7.18
N ASP A 75 19.31 -19.13 -6.62
CA ASP A 75 20.42 -19.44 -5.70
C ASP A 75 20.01 -19.44 -4.21
N GLY A 76 18.74 -19.12 -3.91
CA GLY A 76 18.21 -19.03 -2.55
C GLY A 76 18.57 -17.76 -1.77
N LEU A 77 19.34 -16.82 -2.35
CA LEU A 77 19.64 -15.55 -1.69
C LEU A 77 18.43 -14.60 -1.67
N TRP A 78 17.58 -14.71 -2.69
CA TRP A 78 16.30 -14.02 -2.75
C TRP A 78 15.14 -14.97 -2.53
N THR A 79 14.13 -14.51 -1.80
CA THR A 79 12.86 -15.21 -1.59
C THR A 79 11.71 -14.32 -2.02
N ARG A 80 10.82 -14.81 -2.90
CA ARG A 80 9.54 -14.15 -3.19
C ARG A 80 8.59 -14.38 -2.02
N ILE A 81 7.95 -13.32 -1.55
CA ILE A 81 6.97 -13.39 -0.47
C ILE A 81 5.56 -13.57 -1.05
N PRO A 82 4.83 -14.62 -0.65
CA PRO A 82 3.44 -14.79 -1.08
C PRO A 82 2.54 -13.65 -0.58
N GLY A 83 1.55 -13.27 -1.40
CA GLY A 83 0.55 -12.28 -1.06
C GLY A 83 -0.66 -12.94 -0.43
N TYR A 84 -0.93 -12.65 0.83
CA TYR A 84 -2.06 -13.25 1.55
C TYR A 84 -3.26 -12.32 1.66
N TRP A 85 -4.42 -12.90 1.99
CA TRP A 85 -5.66 -12.16 2.28
C TRP A 85 -5.59 -11.43 3.63
N ARG A 86 -4.95 -12.06 4.62
CA ARG A 86 -4.83 -11.57 6.01
C ARG A 86 -3.39 -11.65 6.50
N SER A 87 -3.04 -10.76 7.44
CA SER A 87 -1.71 -10.71 8.07
C SER A 87 -1.37 -11.97 8.88
N VAL A 88 -2.39 -12.71 9.36
CA VAL A 88 -2.19 -13.95 10.14
C VAL A 88 -1.41 -15.03 9.38
N HIS A 89 -1.37 -14.97 8.05
CA HIS A 89 -0.60 -15.90 7.23
C HIS A 89 0.85 -15.45 6.97
N ILE A 90 1.17 -14.19 7.29
CA ILE A 90 2.53 -13.62 7.18
C ILE A 90 3.28 -13.76 8.51
N LEU A 91 2.57 -13.56 9.61
CA LEU A 91 3.16 -13.46 10.95
C LEU A 91 3.40 -14.84 11.57
N LYS A 92 4.59 -15.02 12.14
CA LYS A 92 4.95 -16.15 13.01
C LYS A 92 4.04 -16.21 14.24
N GLU A 93 3.75 -17.41 14.74
CA GLU A 93 2.87 -17.63 15.90
C GLU A 93 3.25 -16.80 17.13
N ALA A 94 4.54 -16.71 17.46
CA ALA A 94 5.01 -15.89 18.57
C ALA A 94 4.70 -14.39 18.40
N SER A 95 4.64 -13.91 17.16
CA SER A 95 4.23 -12.52 16.88
C SER A 95 2.72 -12.35 17.04
N LEU A 96 1.93 -13.31 16.56
CA LEU A 96 0.49 -13.31 16.70
C LEU A 96 0.03 -13.37 18.16
N ALA A 97 0.66 -14.22 18.97
CA ALA A 97 0.37 -14.33 20.40
C ALA A 97 0.54 -12.98 21.11
N ARG A 98 1.66 -12.28 20.84
CA ARG A 98 1.94 -10.97 21.42
C ARG A 98 1.01 -9.86 20.92
N ILE A 99 0.57 -9.92 19.66
CA ILE A 99 -0.46 -9.00 19.14
C ILE A 99 -1.80 -9.26 19.83
N ALA A 100 -2.17 -10.52 20.04
CA ALA A 100 -3.40 -10.90 20.71
C ALA A 100 -3.46 -10.44 22.18
N GLU A 101 -2.33 -10.27 22.85
CA GLU A 101 -2.27 -9.70 24.21
C GLU A 101 -2.71 -8.22 24.25
N VAL A 102 -2.57 -7.48 23.15
CA VAL A 102 -2.86 -6.03 23.09
C VAL A 102 -4.06 -5.68 22.22
N VAL A 103 -4.61 -6.64 21.45
CA VAL A 103 -5.76 -6.46 20.57
C VAL A 103 -6.99 -7.16 21.17
N PRO A 104 -8.12 -6.44 21.40
CA PRO A 104 -9.34 -7.06 21.91
C PRO A 104 -9.89 -8.13 20.95
N VAL A 105 -10.20 -9.32 21.48
CA VAL A 105 -10.69 -10.52 20.76
C VAL A 105 -11.93 -10.25 19.87
N GLN A 106 -12.74 -9.24 20.19
CA GLN A 106 -13.93 -8.88 19.40
C GLN A 106 -13.62 -8.27 18.03
N THR A 107 -12.37 -7.84 17.78
CA THR A 107 -11.95 -7.26 16.49
C THR A 107 -11.56 -8.30 15.44
N THR A 108 -11.57 -9.60 15.79
CA THR A 108 -11.08 -10.68 14.93
C THR A 108 -12.18 -11.51 14.23
N GLU A 109 -13.46 -11.19 14.44
CA GLU A 109 -14.58 -11.90 13.79
C GLU A 109 -15.09 -11.23 12.50
N ASP A 110 -14.97 -12.02 11.43
CA ASP A 110 -15.42 -12.00 10.03
C ASP A 110 -15.54 -10.70 9.20
N GLY A 111 -14.89 -10.71 8.02
CA GLY A 111 -14.90 -9.64 7.02
C GLY A 111 -13.62 -8.79 6.91
N SER A 112 -12.68 -8.91 7.86
CA SER A 112 -11.41 -8.19 7.83
C SER A 112 -10.43 -8.75 6.79
N ARG A 113 -9.62 -7.86 6.21
CA ARG A 113 -8.58 -8.20 5.22
C ARG A 113 -7.41 -7.23 5.32
N LEU A 114 -6.27 -7.58 4.74
CA LEU A 114 -5.16 -6.64 4.57
C LEU A 114 -5.63 -5.42 3.77
N PHE A 115 -5.22 -4.23 4.17
CA PHE A 115 -5.58 -2.98 3.51
C PHE A 115 -5.22 -2.97 2.01
N LEU A 116 -4.09 -3.60 1.65
CA LEU A 116 -3.67 -3.76 0.25
C LEU A 116 -4.65 -4.61 -0.59
N ARG A 117 -5.50 -5.41 0.04
CA ARG A 117 -6.50 -6.28 -0.59
C ARG A 117 -7.90 -5.67 -0.60
N ILE A 118 -8.02 -4.36 -0.32
CA ILE A 118 -9.32 -3.66 -0.25
C ILE A 118 -10.13 -3.77 -1.55
N ALA A 119 -9.44 -3.67 -2.69
CA ALA A 119 -10.07 -3.77 -4.01
C ALA A 119 -10.13 -5.20 -4.55
N GLU A 120 -9.53 -6.18 -3.87
CA GLU A 120 -9.29 -7.50 -4.42
C GLU A 120 -10.45 -8.46 -4.13
N VAL A 121 -11.64 -8.06 -4.59
CA VAL A 121 -12.84 -8.91 -4.62
C VAL A 121 -12.98 -9.48 -6.04
N GLN A 122 -13.59 -10.66 -6.16
CA GLN A 122 -13.77 -11.37 -7.42
C GLN A 122 -14.24 -10.43 -8.55
N GLY A 123 -13.40 -10.27 -9.59
CA GLY A 123 -13.67 -9.40 -10.75
C GLY A 123 -13.07 -7.99 -10.70
N LEU A 124 -12.34 -7.62 -9.66
CA LEU A 124 -11.74 -6.29 -9.47
C LEU A 124 -10.19 -6.30 -9.45
N GLU A 125 -9.57 -7.32 -10.04
CA GLU A 125 -8.11 -7.39 -10.24
C GLU A 125 -7.63 -6.16 -11.03
N GLY A 126 -6.47 -5.61 -10.66
CA GLY A 126 -5.90 -4.43 -11.30
C GLY A 126 -6.43 -3.09 -10.81
N LEU A 127 -7.47 -3.07 -9.97
CA LEU A 127 -8.10 -1.82 -9.55
C LEU A 127 -7.39 -1.14 -8.36
N GLY A 128 -6.70 -1.92 -7.53
CA GLY A 128 -6.05 -1.45 -6.30
C GLY A 128 -4.53 -1.61 -6.31
N PHE A 129 -4.00 -2.32 -5.32
CA PHE A 129 -2.58 -2.46 -5.08
C PHE A 129 -2.02 -3.75 -5.71
N GLU A 130 -1.77 -3.75 -7.02
CA GLU A 130 -1.05 -4.87 -7.65
C GLU A 130 0.42 -4.83 -7.24
N HIS A 131 0.91 -5.86 -6.56
CA HIS A 131 2.29 -5.87 -6.07
C HIS A 131 2.89 -7.26 -5.87
N ALA A 132 4.22 -7.31 -5.84
CA ALA A 132 5.00 -8.46 -5.38
C ALA A 132 6.20 -7.98 -4.57
N ILE A 133 6.57 -8.74 -3.53
CA ILE A 133 7.69 -8.42 -2.64
C ILE A 133 8.71 -9.55 -2.69
N PHE A 134 9.98 -9.18 -2.79
CA PHE A 134 11.12 -10.09 -2.76
C PHE A 134 12.04 -9.66 -1.62
N HIS A 135 12.50 -10.60 -0.81
CA HIS A 135 13.41 -10.37 0.31
C HIS A 135 14.76 -11.00 0.02
N ASN A 136 15.83 -10.28 0.34
CA ASN A 136 17.19 -10.79 0.39
C ASN A 136 17.64 -10.75 1.85
N ASP A 137 17.88 -11.93 2.41
CA ASP A 137 18.24 -12.07 3.82
C ASP A 137 19.64 -11.53 4.11
N SER A 138 20.60 -11.85 3.24
CA SER A 138 22.00 -11.40 3.38
C SER A 138 22.16 -9.88 3.33
N GLU A 139 21.39 -9.20 2.47
CA GLU A 139 21.39 -7.75 2.33
C GLU A 139 20.41 -7.06 3.31
N LYS A 140 19.60 -7.83 4.06
CA LYS A 140 18.52 -7.33 4.92
C LYS A 140 17.64 -6.31 4.20
N LYS A 141 17.20 -6.68 3.00
CA LYS A 141 16.59 -5.80 2.01
C LYS A 141 15.32 -6.43 1.44
N CYS A 142 14.29 -5.62 1.22
CA CYS A 142 13.19 -5.99 0.34
C CYS A 142 13.13 -5.11 -0.90
N VAL A 143 12.66 -5.72 -1.99
CA VAL A 143 12.24 -5.04 -3.21
C VAL A 143 10.75 -5.30 -3.40
N CYS A 144 9.96 -4.24 -3.52
CA CYS A 144 8.56 -4.33 -3.92
C CYS A 144 8.38 -3.79 -5.34
N LEU A 145 7.74 -4.58 -6.20
CA LEU A 145 7.17 -4.11 -7.45
C LEU A 145 5.72 -3.72 -7.19
N PHE A 146 5.34 -2.52 -7.59
CA PHE A 146 4.00 -1.96 -7.34
C PHE A 146 3.45 -1.31 -8.61
N GLN A 147 2.23 -1.68 -9.00
CA GLN A 147 1.48 -1.06 -10.08
C GLN A 147 0.15 -0.52 -9.52
N PRO A 148 0.02 0.80 -9.31
CA PRO A 148 -1.20 1.38 -8.76
C PRO A 148 -2.34 1.34 -9.77
N GLY A 149 -3.43 0.68 -9.38
CA GLY A 149 -4.68 0.68 -10.13
C GLY A 149 -5.46 1.99 -10.03
N PRO A 150 -6.50 2.17 -10.85
CA PRO A 150 -7.28 3.40 -10.95
C PRO A 150 -7.98 3.83 -9.65
N LEU A 151 -8.28 2.92 -8.71
CA LEU A 151 -8.92 3.29 -7.44
C LEU A 151 -7.95 3.97 -6.45
N LEU A 152 -6.67 4.10 -6.82
CA LEU A 152 -5.64 4.75 -6.02
C LEU A 152 -5.37 6.19 -6.48
N GLU A 153 -6.23 6.77 -7.33
CA GLU A 153 -6.12 8.14 -7.79
C GLU A 153 -6.21 9.16 -6.64
N GLY A 154 -5.32 10.15 -6.65
CA GLY A 154 -5.42 11.32 -5.76
C GLY A 154 -5.64 12.63 -6.51
N LEU A 155 -4.97 12.79 -7.64
CA LEU A 155 -5.22 13.84 -8.63
C LEU A 155 -5.45 13.18 -9.99
N PRO A 156 -6.10 13.84 -10.96
CA PRO A 156 -6.38 13.23 -12.27
C PRO A 156 -5.15 12.56 -12.91
N GLY A 157 -5.19 11.23 -13.04
CA GLY A 157 -4.13 10.38 -13.59
C GLY A 157 -2.93 10.09 -12.68
N ILE A 158 -2.89 10.63 -11.45
CA ILE A 158 -1.78 10.54 -10.52
C ILE A 158 -2.20 9.79 -9.25
N ILE A 159 -1.35 8.87 -8.79
CA ILE A 159 -1.59 8.14 -7.54
C ILE A 159 -1.71 9.12 -6.34
N HIS A 160 -2.61 8.81 -5.41
CA HIS A 160 -2.68 9.47 -4.11
C HIS A 160 -1.39 9.24 -3.32
N GLY A 161 -0.81 10.31 -2.76
CA GLY A 161 0.44 10.21 -1.97
C GLY A 161 0.33 9.26 -0.78
N GLY A 162 -0.85 9.17 -0.17
CA GLY A 162 -1.16 8.19 0.87
C GLY A 162 -1.10 6.74 0.39
N ALA A 163 -1.50 6.43 -0.86
CA ALA A 163 -1.40 5.08 -1.40
C ALA A 163 0.05 4.68 -1.67
N LEU A 164 0.89 5.62 -2.15
CA LEU A 164 2.35 5.39 -2.20
C LEU A 164 2.91 5.19 -0.78
N GLY A 165 2.49 6.01 0.18
CA GLY A 165 2.88 5.88 1.58
C GLY A 165 2.53 4.51 2.17
N THR A 166 1.37 3.96 1.83
CA THR A 166 0.97 2.59 2.23
C THR A 166 1.91 1.52 1.67
N MET A 167 2.31 1.62 0.40
CA MET A 167 3.24 0.67 -0.19
C MET A 167 4.66 0.82 0.37
N ILE A 168 5.08 2.04 0.68
CA ILE A 168 6.34 2.31 1.41
C ILE A 168 6.31 1.66 2.79
N ASP A 169 5.26 1.91 3.59
CA ASP A 169 5.11 1.32 4.93
C ASP A 169 5.10 -0.21 4.88
N THR A 170 4.37 -0.80 3.94
CA THR A 170 4.36 -2.26 3.73
C THR A 170 5.75 -2.78 3.40
N THR A 171 6.48 -2.14 2.48
CA THR A 171 7.82 -2.59 2.08
C THR A 171 8.81 -2.50 3.23
N LEU A 172 8.72 -1.42 4.03
CA LEU A 172 9.51 -1.23 5.25
C LEU A 172 9.14 -2.29 6.32
N PHE A 173 7.85 -2.52 6.55
CA PHE A 173 7.36 -3.55 7.47
C PHE A 173 7.90 -4.93 7.10
N MET A 174 7.79 -5.34 5.84
CA MET A 174 8.29 -6.64 5.39
C MET A 174 9.81 -6.75 5.60
N THR A 175 10.55 -5.67 5.32
CA THR A 175 12.01 -5.64 5.54
C THR A 175 12.34 -5.78 7.02
N ALA A 176 11.67 -5.01 7.88
CA ALA A 176 11.88 -4.99 9.33
C ALA A 176 11.48 -6.32 9.99
N TYR A 177 10.37 -6.90 9.53
CA TYR A 177 9.85 -8.15 10.06
C TYR A 177 10.73 -9.34 9.70
N LEU A 178 11.06 -9.49 8.41
CA LEU A 178 11.85 -10.62 7.93
C LEU A 178 13.29 -10.56 8.42
N SER A 179 13.88 -9.37 8.51
CA SER A 179 15.32 -9.21 8.80
C SER A 179 15.64 -8.92 10.28
N ALA A 180 14.63 -8.53 11.08
CA ALA A 180 14.85 -8.12 12.48
C ALA A 180 13.68 -8.43 13.43
N ASN A 181 12.63 -9.13 12.99
CA ASN A 181 11.45 -9.45 13.81
C ASN A 181 10.81 -8.22 14.48
N ALA A 182 10.89 -7.06 13.81
CA ALA A 182 10.23 -5.83 14.23
C ALA A 182 8.87 -5.69 13.55
N VAL A 183 7.84 -5.31 14.32
CA VAL A 183 6.43 -5.45 13.90
C VAL A 183 5.72 -4.10 13.80
N PHE A 184 5.99 -3.18 14.72
CA PHE A 184 5.24 -1.92 14.79
C PHE A 184 6.01 -0.76 14.16
N THR A 185 5.37 -0.05 13.24
CA THR A 185 5.85 1.25 12.75
C THR A 185 5.78 2.27 13.88
N GLY A 186 6.92 2.83 14.28
CA GLY A 186 7.01 3.90 15.27
C GLY A 186 6.91 5.28 14.61
N THR A 187 7.78 5.53 13.64
CA THR A 187 7.80 6.77 12.86
C THR A 187 8.08 6.45 11.41
N MET A 188 7.45 7.15 10.47
CA MET A 188 7.77 7.10 9.05
C MET A 188 7.74 8.53 8.50
N THR A 189 8.84 8.95 7.87
CA THR A 189 8.97 10.24 7.18
C THR A 189 9.17 9.99 5.70
N ILE A 190 8.37 10.63 4.86
CA ILE A 190 8.43 10.46 3.40
C ILE A 190 8.62 11.83 2.75
N THR A 191 9.58 11.93 1.82
CA THR A 191 9.77 13.08 0.97
C THR A 191 9.37 12.72 -0.46
N PHE A 192 8.24 13.27 -0.93
CA PHE A 192 7.79 13.11 -2.31
C PHE A 192 8.55 14.04 -3.25
N LYS A 193 9.12 13.50 -4.31
CA LYS A 193 9.99 14.18 -5.27
C LYS A 193 9.34 14.38 -6.64
N SER A 194 8.59 13.38 -7.11
CA SER A 194 8.00 13.37 -8.45
C SER A 194 6.63 12.65 -8.45
N PRO A 195 5.67 13.06 -9.31
CA PRO A 195 4.38 12.38 -9.42
C PRO A 195 4.53 11.00 -10.07
N ILE A 196 3.59 10.09 -9.76
CA ILE A 196 3.51 8.74 -10.35
C ILE A 196 2.18 8.63 -11.09
N THR A 197 2.24 8.29 -12.38
CA THR A 197 1.05 8.02 -13.19
C THR A 197 0.43 6.69 -12.82
N LEU A 198 -0.90 6.63 -12.74
CA LEU A 198 -1.65 5.38 -12.53
C LEU A 198 -1.30 4.33 -13.60
N GLY A 199 -1.24 3.05 -13.21
CA GLY A 199 -0.87 1.93 -14.07
C GLY A 199 0.62 1.80 -14.41
N SER A 200 1.45 2.79 -14.05
CA SER A 200 2.91 2.67 -14.20
C SER A 200 3.53 1.73 -13.16
N VAL A 201 4.73 1.20 -13.41
CA VAL A 201 5.40 0.30 -12.46
C VAL A 201 6.40 1.08 -11.61
N VAL A 202 6.18 1.04 -10.30
CA VAL A 202 7.04 1.62 -9.26
C VAL A 202 7.86 0.49 -8.64
N ARG A 203 9.17 0.74 -8.50
CA ARG A 203 10.09 -0.15 -7.79
C ARG A 203 10.44 0.49 -6.45
N LEU A 204 10.04 -0.14 -5.36
CA LEU A 204 10.41 0.26 -4.01
C LEU A 204 11.55 -0.63 -3.52
N GLU A 205 12.63 -0.04 -3.01
CA GLU A 205 13.73 -0.76 -2.38
C GLU A 205 13.88 -0.29 -0.93
N ALA A 206 13.70 -1.19 0.03
CA ALA A 206 13.84 -0.90 1.46
C ALA A 206 14.95 -1.75 2.08
N ARG A 207 15.68 -1.18 3.05
CA ARG A 207 16.79 -1.85 3.75
C ARG A 207 16.89 -1.40 5.20
N ILE A 208 17.44 -2.26 6.06
CA ILE A 208 17.84 -1.87 7.42
C ILE A 208 19.10 -1.00 7.34
N THR A 209 19.08 0.16 8.01
CA THR A 209 20.23 1.07 8.11
C THR A 209 20.91 1.02 9.48
N GLY A 210 20.26 0.46 10.51
CA GLY A 210 20.86 0.27 11.83
C GLY A 210 19.87 -0.24 12.88
N THR A 211 20.37 -0.51 14.07
CA THR A 211 19.56 -0.92 15.23
C THR A 211 20.07 -0.24 16.52
N GLU A 212 19.17 0.09 17.43
CA GLU A 212 19.48 0.66 18.75
C GLU A 212 18.49 0.11 19.78
N GLY A 213 18.93 -0.83 20.61
CA GLY A 213 18.03 -1.57 21.50
C GLY A 213 16.92 -2.26 20.69
N ARG A 214 15.66 -1.87 20.93
CA ARG A 214 14.49 -2.42 20.20
C ARG A 214 14.11 -1.63 18.94
N LYS A 215 14.81 -0.53 18.64
CA LYS A 215 14.57 0.29 17.44
C LYS A 215 15.31 -0.33 16.26
N VAL A 216 14.61 -0.49 15.15
CA VAL A 216 15.17 -0.87 13.85
C VAL A 216 14.98 0.32 12.92
N PHE A 217 16.07 0.87 12.40
CA PHE A 217 16.06 2.00 11.48
C PHE A 217 16.11 1.47 10.05
N LEU A 218 15.28 2.04 9.18
CA LEU A 218 15.15 1.63 7.78
C LEU A 218 15.08 2.84 6.86
N SER A 219 15.48 2.63 5.61
CA SER A 219 15.27 3.57 4.51
C SER A 219 14.56 2.88 3.35
N CYS A 220 13.75 3.62 2.59
CA CYS A 220 13.14 3.15 1.36
C CYS A 220 13.23 4.19 0.24
N GLU A 221 13.53 3.77 -0.97
CA GLU A 221 13.43 4.59 -2.19
C GLU A 221 12.37 4.01 -3.12
N ALA A 222 11.46 4.86 -3.59
CA ALA A 222 10.48 4.53 -4.63
C ALA A 222 10.91 5.17 -5.95
N GLN A 223 11.17 4.34 -6.95
CA GLN A 223 11.75 4.75 -8.24
C GLN A 223 10.92 4.25 -9.41
N SER A 224 11.13 4.84 -10.59
CA SER A 224 10.64 4.29 -11.85
C SER A 224 11.23 2.91 -12.12
N SER A 225 10.54 2.14 -12.95
CA SER A 225 10.93 0.76 -13.29
C SER A 225 12.34 0.63 -13.89
N ASP A 226 12.87 1.69 -14.50
CA ASP A 226 14.21 1.81 -15.09
C ASP A 226 15.19 2.58 -14.18
N LYS A 227 14.76 2.99 -12.99
CA LYS A 227 15.52 3.77 -12.00
C LYS A 227 15.98 5.16 -12.49
N SER A 228 15.39 5.69 -13.56
CA SER A 228 15.71 7.04 -14.06
C SER A 228 15.06 8.16 -13.25
N THR A 229 13.96 7.88 -12.54
CA THR A 229 13.20 8.86 -11.75
C THR A 229 13.04 8.40 -10.32
N LEU A 230 13.41 9.25 -9.36
CA LEU A 230 13.07 9.10 -7.95
C LEU A 230 11.71 9.75 -7.68
N TYR A 231 10.75 8.95 -7.21
CA TYR A 231 9.41 9.43 -6.86
C TYR A 231 9.32 9.84 -5.40
N ALA A 232 9.90 9.04 -4.50
CA ALA A 232 9.95 9.36 -3.08
C ALA A 232 11.13 8.66 -2.40
N GLU A 233 11.59 9.26 -1.30
CA GLU A 233 12.51 8.66 -0.34
C GLU A 233 11.85 8.66 1.03
N ALA A 234 12.14 7.66 1.84
CA ALA A 234 11.56 7.52 3.16
C ALA A 234 12.57 6.98 4.18
N SER A 235 12.42 7.41 5.43
CA SER A 235 13.11 6.87 6.59
C SER A 235 12.11 6.48 7.67
N ALA A 236 12.31 5.34 8.32
CA ALA A 236 11.40 4.86 9.35
C ALA A 236 12.11 4.20 10.53
N ILE A 237 11.38 4.15 11.65
CA ILE A 237 11.76 3.41 12.86
C ILE A 237 10.67 2.38 13.11
N PHE A 238 11.06 1.12 13.21
CA PHE A 238 10.20 0.00 13.62
C PHE A 238 10.64 -0.53 14.98
N PHE A 239 9.72 -1.12 15.73
CA PHE A 239 10.00 -1.68 17.05
C PHE A 239 9.89 -3.20 17.09
N GLN A 240 10.90 -3.83 17.70
CA GLN A 240 10.83 -5.22 18.16
C GLN A 240 9.89 -5.33 19.37
N MET A 241 9.07 -6.38 19.38
CA MET A 241 8.25 -6.71 20.55
C MET A 241 9.17 -7.17 21.69
N LYS A 242 8.86 -6.75 22.93
CA LYS A 242 9.50 -7.28 24.14
C LYS A 242 9.06 -8.72 24.33
#